data_AF-A0A923ZNA8-F1
#
_entry.id   AF-A0A923ZNA8-F1
#
_cell.length_a   1.000
_cell.length_b   1.000
_cell.length_c   1.000
_cell.angle_alpha   90.00
_cell.angle_beta   90.00
_cell.angle_gamma   90.00
#
_symmetry.space_group_name_H-M   'P 1'
#
loop_
_entity.id
_entity.type
_entity.pdbx_description
1 polymer ?
#
loop_
_entity_poly.entity_id
_entity_poly.type
_entity_poly.pdbx_seq_one_letter_code
_entity_poly.pdbx_strand_id
1 'polypeptide(L)'
;GAALFTELVAANIELILGNGWGAGVLLSALLQGLGVELVLALFRWKRFGLAIAVLGGMLSAILEITCYEWWAYVPGYSVAWRLVYLGCGIVSGGLIAGVGGWALVRALARTGALNAFPVGQEMRESRRSR
;
A
#
# COMPACT_ATOMS: atom_id res chain seq x y z
N GLY A 1 1.66 11.65 -5.24
CA GLY A 1 0.88 10.83 -6.17
C GLY A 1 1.62 9.59 -6.63
N ALA A 2 2.79 9.26 -6.09
CA ALA A 2 3.53 8.09 -6.54
C ALA A 2 2.79 6.79 -6.17
N ALA A 3 2.25 6.70 -4.94
CA ALA A 3 1.52 5.53 -4.48
C ALA A 3 0.25 5.32 -5.31
N LEU A 4 -0.53 6.39 -5.51
CA LEU A 4 -1.74 6.31 -6.32
C LEU A 4 -1.46 5.91 -7.77
N PHE A 5 -0.40 6.47 -8.37
CA PHE A 5 -0.02 6.13 -9.73
C PHE A 5 0.43 4.67 -9.86
N THR A 6 1.28 4.18 -8.95
CA THR A 6 1.76 2.80 -9.01
C THR A 6 0.63 1.80 -8.83
N GLU A 7 -0.33 2.08 -7.94
CA GLU A 7 -1.46 1.19 -7.70
C GLU A 7 -2.39 1.12 -8.90
N LEU A 8 -2.69 2.27 -9.52
CA LEU A 8 -3.50 2.29 -10.73
C LEU A 8 -2.80 1.59 -11.91
N VAL A 9 -1.48 1.73 -12.05
CA VAL A 9 -0.71 0.98 -13.06
C VAL A 9 -0.83 -0.52 -12.78
N ALA A 10 -0.61 -0.97 -11.54
CA ALA A 10 -0.73 -2.37 -11.16
C ALA A 10 -2.13 -2.93 -11.46
N ALA A 11 -3.18 -2.20 -11.09
CA ALA A 11 -4.57 -2.60 -11.32
C ALA A 11 -4.96 -2.65 -12.80
N ASN A 12 -4.42 -1.75 -13.64
CA ASN A 12 -4.61 -1.84 -15.09
C ASN A 12 -3.97 -3.11 -15.66
N ILE A 13 -2.76 -3.46 -15.20
CA ILE A 13 -2.12 -4.72 -15.62
C ILE A 13 -2.93 -5.92 -15.14
N GLU A 14 -3.41 -5.92 -13.89
CA GLU A 14 -4.28 -6.97 -13.36
C GLU A 14 -5.58 -7.11 -14.17
N LEU A 15 -6.19 -6.00 -14.58
CA LEU A 15 -7.37 -6.01 -15.45
C LEU A 15 -7.08 -6.62 -16.82
N ILE A 16 -5.96 -6.25 -17.45
CA ILE A 16 -5.57 -6.75 -18.78
C ILE A 16 -5.23 -8.24 -18.74
N LEU A 17 -4.59 -8.72 -17.68
CA LEU A 17 -4.24 -10.13 -17.52
C LEU A 17 -5.46 -11.03 -17.21
N GLY A 18 -6.61 -10.43 -16.91
CA GLY A 18 -7.85 -11.11 -16.60
C GLY A 18 -7.96 -11.43 -15.11
N ASN A 19 -8.80 -10.66 -14.42
CA ASN A 19 -9.12 -10.85 -13.01
C ASN A 19 -10.60 -11.21 -12.79
N GLY A 20 -10.93 -11.74 -11.61
CA GLY A 20 -12.29 -12.17 -11.26
C GLY A 20 -13.27 -11.04 -10.90
N TRP A 21 -12.77 -9.81 -10.74
CA TRP A 21 -13.52 -8.65 -10.23
C TRP A 21 -13.83 -7.60 -11.30
N GLY A 22 -13.36 -7.80 -12.54
CA GLY A 22 -13.50 -6.87 -13.65
C GLY A 22 -12.94 -5.49 -13.32
N ALA A 23 -13.62 -4.44 -13.79
CA ALA A 23 -13.19 -3.05 -13.57
C ALA A 23 -13.25 -2.60 -12.10
N GLY A 24 -13.85 -3.40 -11.20
CA GLY A 24 -13.88 -3.11 -9.76
C GLY A 24 -12.49 -2.97 -9.14
N VAL A 25 -11.50 -3.67 -9.68
CA VAL A 25 -10.09 -3.57 -9.25
C VAL A 25 -9.54 -2.14 -9.37
N LEU A 26 -10.01 -1.36 -10.34
CA LEU A 26 -9.55 0.02 -10.52
C LEU A 26 -10.06 0.93 -9.40
N LEU A 27 -11.28 0.68 -8.91
CA LEU A 27 -11.84 1.39 -7.78
C LEU A 27 -11.16 0.99 -6.46
N SER A 28 -10.88 -0.31 -6.29
CA SER A 28 -10.09 -0.82 -5.17
C SER A 28 -8.70 -0.14 -5.13
N ALA A 29 -7.96 -0.16 -6.25
CA ALA A 29 -6.65 0.46 -6.36
C ALA A 29 -6.66 1.98 -6.14
N LEU A 30 -7.72 2.65 -6.59
CA LEU A 30 -7.93 4.07 -6.30
C LEU A 30 -8.01 4.31 -4.78
N LEU A 31 -8.84 3.54 -4.07
CA LEU A 31 -9.02 3.68 -2.62
C LEU A 31 -7.75 3.30 -1.84
N GLN A 32 -7.11 2.20 -2.22
CA GLN A 32 -5.87 1.72 -1.62
C GLN A 32 -4.73 2.74 -1.79
N GLY A 33 -4.52 3.18 -3.03
CA GLY A 33 -3.51 4.19 -3.38
C GLY A 33 -3.77 5.53 -2.68
N LEU A 34 -5.03 5.96 -2.59
CA LEU A 34 -5.42 7.15 -1.84
C LEU A 34 -5.11 7.01 -0.34
N GLY A 35 -5.32 5.84 0.25
CA GLY A 35 -5.00 5.59 1.66
C GLY A 35 -3.52 5.80 1.96
N VAL A 36 -2.63 5.26 1.14
CA VAL A 36 -1.18 5.49 1.27
C VAL A 36 -0.83 6.96 1.05
N GLU A 37 -1.42 7.58 0.02
CA GLU A 37 -1.13 8.96 -0.34
C GLU A 37 -1.59 9.96 0.74
N LEU A 38 -2.70 9.69 1.42
CA LEU A 38 -3.17 10.49 2.55
C LEU A 38 -2.20 10.43 3.74
N VAL A 39 -1.65 9.26 4.06
CA VAL A 39 -0.61 9.17 5.09
C VAL A 39 0.62 9.99 4.69
N LEU A 40 1.08 9.85 3.44
CA LEU A 40 2.20 10.66 2.94
C LEU A 40 1.90 12.16 2.99
N ALA A 41 0.67 12.55 2.65
CA ALA A 41 0.20 13.93 2.70
C ALA A 41 0.20 14.50 4.12
N LEU A 42 -0.20 13.71 5.13
CA LEU A 42 -0.11 14.10 6.55
C LEU A 42 1.33 14.43 6.97
N PHE A 43 2.32 13.75 6.40
CA PHE A 43 3.73 14.03 6.59
C PHE A 43 4.34 14.94 5.50
N ARG A 44 3.48 15.58 4.69
CA ARG A 44 3.83 16.50 3.59
C ARG A 44 4.85 15.93 2.61
N TRP A 45 4.87 14.61 2.41
CA TRP A 45 5.87 13.92 1.58
C TRP A 45 7.31 14.18 2.00
N LYS A 46 7.54 14.53 3.27
CA LYS A 46 8.89 14.83 3.80
C LYS A 46 9.46 13.72 4.67
N ARG A 47 8.63 12.77 5.09
CA ARG A 47 9.05 11.64 5.91
C ARG A 47 8.73 10.35 5.19
N PHE A 48 9.68 9.43 5.23
CA PHE A 48 9.59 8.10 4.66
C PHE A 48 10.23 7.11 5.65
N GLY A 49 9.75 5.87 5.68
CA GLY A 49 10.28 4.86 6.59
C GLY A 49 9.22 3.84 6.98
N LEU A 50 9.62 2.88 7.82
CA LEU A 50 8.78 1.75 8.20
C LEU A 50 7.44 2.18 8.80
N ALA A 51 7.45 3.13 9.74
CA ALA A 51 6.22 3.61 10.38
C ALA A 51 5.22 4.20 9.37
N ILE A 52 5.72 4.93 8.36
CA ILE A 52 4.87 5.57 7.35
C ILE A 52 4.35 4.52 6.36
N ALA A 53 5.18 3.52 6.01
CA ALA A 53 4.74 2.40 5.19
C ALA A 53 3.63 1.59 5.89
N VAL A 54 3.81 1.29 7.19
CA VAL A 54 2.81 0.59 8.02
C VAL A 54 1.51 1.38 8.11
N LEU A 55 1.59 2.68 8.45
CA LEU A 55 0.40 3.54 8.51
C LEU A 55 -0.29 3.63 7.14
N GLY A 56 0.48 3.73 6.05
CA GLY A 56 -0.06 3.76 4.69
C GLY A 56 -0.81 2.48 4.35
N GLY A 57 -0.24 1.31 4.64
CA GLY A 57 -0.88 0.02 4.43
C GLY A 57 -2.15 -0.16 5.28
N MET A 58 -2.13 0.30 6.54
CA MET A 58 -3.31 0.29 7.41
C MET A 58 -4.42 1.20 6.86
N LEU A 59 -4.11 2.44 6.46
CA LEU A 59 -5.10 3.37 5.95
C LEU A 59 -5.65 2.96 4.58
N SER A 60 -4.80 2.37 3.73
CA SER A 60 -5.22 1.72 2.49
C SER A 60 -6.32 0.69 2.73
N ALA A 61 -6.09 -0.25 3.64
CA ALA A 61 -7.07 -1.27 4.01
C ALA A 61 -8.36 -0.65 4.59
N ILE A 62 -8.25 0.37 5.45
CA ILE A 62 -9.43 1.05 6.02
C ILE A 62 -10.29 1.65 4.91
N LEU A 63 -9.70 2.43 4.00
CA LEU A 63 -10.46 3.10 2.97
C LEU A 63 -11.10 2.12 2.00
N GLU A 64 -10.34 1.15 1.50
CA GLU A 64 -10.87 0.15 0.58
C GLU A 64 -12.02 -0.66 1.22
N ILE A 65 -11.79 -1.23 2.40
CA ILE A 65 -12.75 -2.14 3.03
C ILE A 65 -14.05 -1.41 3.38
N THR A 66 -13.95 -0.24 4.00
CA THR A 66 -15.12 0.49 4.50
C THR A 66 -15.90 1.23 3.41
N CYS A 67 -15.20 1.73 2.37
CA CYS A 67 -15.85 2.49 1.29
C CYS A 67 -16.32 1.59 0.15
N TYR A 68 -15.71 0.41 -0.06
CA TYR A 68 -16.04 -0.46 -1.19
C TYR A 68 -16.42 -1.89 -0.77
N GLU A 69 -15.52 -2.65 -0.16
CA GLU A 69 -15.73 -4.10 -0.02
C GLU A 69 -16.92 -4.49 0.85
N TRP A 70 -17.19 -3.73 1.91
CA TRP A 70 -18.37 -3.95 2.75
C TRP A 70 -19.69 -3.92 1.98
N TRP A 71 -19.72 -3.17 0.88
CA TRP A 71 -20.91 -2.98 0.05
C TRP A 71 -20.89 -3.91 -1.16
N ALA A 72 -19.72 -4.13 -1.76
CA ALA A 72 -19.55 -4.94 -2.96
C ALA A 72 -19.55 -6.45 -2.68
N TYR A 73 -18.88 -6.89 -1.60
CA TYR A 73 -18.60 -8.31 -1.36
C TYR A 73 -19.24 -8.86 -0.09
N VAL A 74 -19.44 -8.05 0.94
CA VAL A 74 -20.02 -8.51 2.22
C VAL A 74 -21.24 -7.71 2.71
N PRO A 75 -22.20 -7.34 1.85
CA PRO A 75 -23.35 -6.54 2.25
C PRO A 75 -24.22 -7.23 3.32
N GLY A 76 -24.25 -8.57 3.33
CA GLY A 76 -25.02 -9.36 4.30
C GLY A 76 -24.33 -9.59 5.65
N TYR A 77 -23.06 -9.19 5.82
CA TYR A 77 -22.36 -9.44 7.08
C TYR A 77 -22.92 -8.57 8.20
N SER A 78 -23.07 -9.17 9.39
CA SER A 78 -23.34 -8.42 10.62
C SER A 78 -22.23 -7.40 10.89
N VAL A 79 -22.55 -6.35 11.65
CA VAL A 79 -21.58 -5.31 12.04
C VAL A 79 -20.36 -5.93 12.74
N ALA A 80 -20.57 -6.92 13.63
CA ALA A 80 -19.48 -7.60 14.31
C ALA A 80 -18.49 -8.26 13.33
N TRP A 81 -19.01 -9.01 12.35
CA TRP A 81 -18.18 -9.65 11.33
C TRP A 81 -17.48 -8.65 10.41
N ARG A 82 -18.12 -7.53 10.06
CA ARG A 82 -17.48 -6.45 9.30
C ARG A 82 -16.31 -5.82 10.06
N LEU A 83 -16.45 -5.63 11.37
CA LEU A 83 -15.38 -5.11 12.22
C LEU A 83 -14.22 -6.11 12.38
N VAL A 84 -14.50 -7.41 12.50
CA VAL A 84 -13.45 -8.45 12.49
C VAL A 84 -12.72 -8.46 11.15
N TYR A 85 -13.47 -8.41 10.04
CA TYR A 85 -12.92 -8.34 8.69
C TYR A 85 -11.99 -7.12 8.51
N LEU A 86 -12.46 -5.95 8.93
CA LEU A 86 -11.67 -4.72 8.93
C LEU A 86 -10.43 -4.83 9.82
N GLY A 87 -10.55 -5.38 11.03
CA GLY A 87 -9.43 -5.57 11.95
C GLY A 87 -8.34 -6.45 11.34
N CYS A 88 -8.72 -7.59 10.75
CA CYS A 88 -7.79 -8.46 10.02
C CYS A 88 -7.17 -7.74 8.82
N GLY A 89 -7.97 -6.98 8.06
CA GLY A 89 -7.50 -6.19 6.92
C GLY A 89 -6.47 -5.13 7.32
N ILE A 90 -6.71 -4.39 8.41
CA ILE A 90 -5.77 -3.39 8.95
C ILE A 90 -4.44 -4.04 9.34
N VAL A 91 -4.50 -5.16 10.08
CA VAL A 91 -3.29 -5.88 10.50
C VAL A 91 -2.53 -6.39 9.29
N SER A 92 -3.23 -6.99 8.32
CA SER A 92 -2.63 -7.47 7.06
C SER A 92 -2.01 -6.34 6.24
N GLY A 93 -2.71 -5.22 6.06
CA GLY A 93 -2.21 -4.05 5.34
C GLY A 93 -0.97 -3.46 6.01
N GLY A 94 -0.96 -3.35 7.34
CA GLY A 94 0.23 -2.91 8.07
C GLY A 94 1.42 -3.86 7.91
N LEU A 95 1.20 -5.17 8.00
CA LEU A 95 2.26 -6.17 7.94
C LEU A 95 2.75 -6.45 6.52
N ILE A 96 1.85 -6.87 5.62
CA ILE A 96 2.21 -7.30 4.27
C ILE A 96 2.55 -6.09 3.41
N ALA A 97 1.63 -5.13 3.26
CA ALA A 97 1.89 -3.97 2.42
C ALA A 97 2.91 -3.01 3.06
N GLY A 98 2.74 -2.72 4.36
CA GLY A 98 3.62 -1.81 5.08
C GLY A 98 5.02 -2.37 5.34
N VAL A 99 5.13 -3.38 6.21
CA VAL A 99 6.44 -3.96 6.57
C VAL A 99 7.06 -4.68 5.36
N GLY A 100 6.29 -5.52 4.67
CA GLY A 100 6.75 -6.27 3.50
C GLY A 100 7.21 -5.36 2.36
N GLY A 101 6.41 -4.35 2.00
CA GLY A 101 6.79 -3.37 0.98
C GLY A 101 8.06 -2.59 1.34
N TRP A 102 8.17 -2.13 2.60
CA TRP A 102 9.39 -1.46 3.08
C TRP A 102 10.63 -2.38 3.02
N ALA A 103 10.48 -3.64 3.44
CA ALA A 103 11.56 -4.61 3.42
C ALA A 103 12.00 -4.94 1.99
N LEU A 104 11.05 -5.07 1.05
CA LEU A 104 11.31 -5.32 -0.36
C LEU A 104 12.09 -4.16 -0.99
N VAL A 105 11.67 -2.92 -0.77
CA VAL A 105 12.39 -1.73 -1.26
C VAL A 105 13.83 -1.71 -0.72
N ARG A 106 14.02 -2.06 0.56
CA ARG A 106 15.38 -2.15 1.13
C ARG A 106 16.21 -3.29 0.54
N ALA A 107 15.60 -4.43 0.25
CA ALA A 107 16.29 -5.53 -0.42
C ALA A 107 16.75 -5.10 -1.83
N LEU A 108 15.87 -4.46 -2.61
CA LEU A 108 16.20 -3.91 -3.93
C LEU A 108 17.27 -2.81 -3.87
N ALA A 109 17.26 -1.96 -2.84
CA ALA A 109 18.31 -0.96 -2.66
C ALA A 109 19.69 -1.61 -2.41
N ARG A 110 19.75 -2.76 -1.72
CA ARG A 110 21.01 -3.47 -1.46
C ARG A 110 21.62 -4.13 -2.69
N THR A 111 20.81 -4.45 -3.71
CA THR A 111 21.31 -4.99 -4.99
C THR A 111 21.88 -3.91 -5.89
N GLY A 112 21.61 -2.63 -5.59
CA GLY A 112 22.00 -1.49 -6.41
C GLY A 112 20.99 -1.12 -7.50
N ALA A 113 19.90 -1.89 -7.65
CA ALA A 113 18.84 -1.59 -8.61
C ALA A 113 18.20 -0.20 -8.41
N LEU A 114 18.22 0.30 -7.16
CA LEU A 114 17.65 1.60 -6.81
C LEU A 114 18.69 2.72 -6.66
N ASN A 115 19.91 2.56 -7.20
CA ASN A 115 20.98 3.57 -7.07
C ASN A 115 20.65 4.94 -7.65
N ALA A 116 19.71 5.00 -8.61
CA ALA A 116 19.21 6.25 -9.18
C ALA A 116 18.22 7.00 -8.27
N PHE A 117 17.75 6.37 -7.18
CA PHE A 117 16.72 6.90 -6.29
C PHE A 117 17.29 7.20 -4.89
N PRO A 118 16.65 8.10 -4.11
CA PRO A 118 17.12 8.49 -2.78
C PRO A 118 17.39 7.31 -1.84
N VAL A 119 16.53 6.28 -1.85
CA VAL A 119 16.69 5.10 -0.98
C VAL A 119 17.96 4.28 -1.31
N GLY A 120 18.42 4.29 -2.57
CA GLY A 120 19.68 3.67 -2.96
C GLY A 120 20.89 4.53 -2.54
N GLN A 121 20.76 5.85 -2.61
CA GLN A 121 21.81 6.78 -2.15
C GLN A 121 22.04 6.65 -0.64
N GLU A 122 20.97 6.66 0.17
CA GLU A 122 21.04 6.45 1.62
C GLU A 122 21.75 5.12 1.97
N MET A 123 21.47 4.05 1.23
CA MET A 123 22.11 2.75 1.44
C MET A 123 23.62 2.79 1.13
N ARG A 124 24.04 3.53 0.10
CA ARG A 124 25.47 3.69 -0.23
C ARG A 124 26.21 4.51 0.82
N GLU A 125 25.61 5.60 1.30
CA GLU A 125 26.19 6.45 2.33
C GLU A 125 26.34 5.73 3.67
N SER A 126 25.34 4.92 4.06
CA SER A 126 25.41 4.07 5.26
C SER A 126 26.47 2.96 5.17
N ARG A 127 26.85 2.52 3.97
CA ARG A 127 27.96 1.59 3.76
C ARG A 127 29.33 2.27 3.80
N ARG A 128 29.42 3.53 3.37
CA ARG A 128 30.69 4.29 3.35
C ARG A 128 31.11 4.79 4.74
N SER A 129 30.16 4.88 5.67
CA SER A 129 30.38 5.30 7.06
C SER A 129 30.67 4.13 8.02
N ARG A 130 30.75 2.89 7.51
CA ARG A 130 31.17 1.68 8.24
C ARG A 130 32.54 1.24 7.76
#